data_AF-A0A5S4FKT6-F1
#
_entry.id   AF-A0A5S4FKT6-F1
#
_cell.length_a   1.000
_cell.length_b   1.000
_cell.length_c   1.000
_cell.angle_alpha   90.00
_cell.angle_beta   90.00
_cell.angle_gamma   90.00
#
_symmetry.space_group_name_H-M   'P 1'
#
loop_
_entity.id
_entity.type
_entity.pdbx_description
1 polymer ?
#
loop_
_entity_poly.entity_id
_entity_poly.type
_entity_poly.pdbx_seq_one_letter_code
_entity_poly.pdbx_strand_id
1 'polypeptide(L)'
;MIPIAVLSASLLQLLLAGTFFVIPVVGRRLGPAAQRAAEAEVARQGIPGAVLARHRIDFGASQASVVLAMSIGVCLVALALLNLSGSGTGRILSWIFQAVVFVLGCVIMPGEVFTTRYLQAAARKSDDPSLRGLDVEAFVEAAVKAYPSWFRGVIAARLVLATAGSLLVIGLLAMPAVSGYFA
;
A
#
# COMPACT_ATOMS: atom_id res chain seq x y z
N MET A 1 4.06 30.99 -14.07
CA MET A 1 4.73 29.72 -14.43
C MET A 1 4.73 28.82 -13.21
N ILE A 2 4.46 27.51 -13.38
CA ILE A 2 4.42 26.57 -12.26
C ILE A 2 5.86 26.29 -11.79
N PRO A 3 6.20 26.51 -10.51
CA PRO A 3 7.53 26.17 -10.00
C PRO A 3 7.79 24.66 -10.13
N ILE A 4 9.02 24.29 -10.50
CA ILE A 4 9.42 22.88 -10.64
C ILE A 4 9.14 22.10 -9.34
N ALA A 5 9.32 22.72 -8.18
CA ALA A 5 9.00 22.11 -6.89
C ALA A 5 7.51 21.71 -6.76
N VAL A 6 6.58 22.56 -7.21
CA VAL A 6 5.13 22.26 -7.20
C VAL A 6 4.81 21.14 -8.19
N LEU A 7 5.40 21.21 -9.38
CA LEU A 7 5.19 20.20 -10.41
C LEU A 7 5.67 18.82 -9.92
N SER A 8 6.88 18.75 -9.37
CA SER A 8 7.45 17.50 -8.82
C SER A 8 6.64 16.98 -7.64
N ALA A 9 6.23 17.84 -6.71
CA ALA A 9 5.38 17.46 -5.59
C ALA A 9 4.04 16.86 -6.07
N SER A 10 3.39 17.52 -7.03
CA SER A 10 2.12 17.08 -7.60
C SER A 10 2.27 15.77 -8.36
N LEU A 11 3.37 15.60 -9.12
CA LEU A 11 3.68 14.35 -9.81
C LEU A 11 3.85 13.18 -8.82
N LEU A 12 4.56 13.39 -7.71
CA LEU A 12 4.73 12.36 -6.67
C LEU A 12 3.40 11.99 -6.01
N GLN A 13 2.53 12.97 -5.73
CA GLN A 13 1.18 12.72 -5.23
C GLN A 13 0.36 11.87 -6.22
N LEU A 14 0.44 12.17 -7.52
CA LEU A 14 -0.26 11.42 -8.56
C LEU A 14 0.31 10.00 -8.75
N LEU A 15 1.63 9.83 -8.70
CA LEU A 15 2.27 8.52 -8.74
C LEU A 15 1.82 7.66 -7.54
N LEU A 16 1.83 8.24 -6.34
CA LEU A 16 1.34 7.57 -5.14
C LEU A 16 -0.14 7.20 -5.27
N ALA A 17 -0.98 8.13 -5.75
CA ALA A 17 -2.40 7.89 -6.01
C ALA A 17 -2.61 6.72 -6.98
N GLY A 18 -1.80 6.65 -8.05
CA GLY A 18 -1.81 5.54 -8.99
C GLY A 18 -1.62 4.19 -8.30
N THR A 19 -0.70 4.08 -7.34
CA THR A 19 -0.53 2.84 -6.57
C THR A 19 -1.76 2.50 -5.71
N PHE A 20 -2.45 3.51 -5.17
CA PHE A 20 -3.70 3.34 -4.40
C PHE A 20 -4.88 2.89 -5.26
N PHE A 21 -4.83 3.06 -6.57
CA PHE A 21 -5.81 2.50 -7.50
C PHE A 21 -5.42 1.12 -8.04
N VAL A 22 -4.17 0.97 -8.48
CA VAL A 22 -3.70 -0.27 -9.13
C VAL A 22 -3.78 -1.46 -8.18
N ILE A 23 -3.28 -1.33 -6.95
CA ILE A 23 -3.17 -2.48 -6.05
C ILE A 23 -4.53 -3.03 -5.61
N PRO A 24 -5.52 -2.22 -5.18
CA PRO A 24 -6.83 -2.74 -4.85
C PRO A 24 -7.57 -3.36 -6.05
N VAL A 25 -7.40 -2.80 -7.27
CA VAL A 25 -7.98 -3.38 -8.49
C VAL A 25 -7.39 -4.76 -8.76
N VAL A 26 -6.07 -4.89 -8.71
CA VAL A 26 -5.38 -6.17 -8.90
C VAL A 26 -5.75 -7.15 -7.80
N GLY A 27 -5.74 -6.73 -6.53
CA GLY A 27 -6.13 -7.53 -5.38
C GLY A 27 -7.57 -8.03 -5.46
N ARG A 28 -8.53 -7.22 -5.95
CA ARG A 28 -9.90 -7.68 -6.17
C ARG A 28 -10.04 -8.68 -7.31
N ARG A 29 -9.26 -8.52 -8.39
CA ARG A 29 -9.35 -9.38 -9.57
C ARG A 29 -8.62 -10.71 -9.39
N LEU A 30 -7.46 -10.69 -8.76
CA LEU A 30 -6.57 -11.85 -8.64
C LEU A 30 -6.52 -12.45 -7.23
N GLY A 31 -7.02 -11.74 -6.21
CA GLY A 31 -7.12 -12.22 -4.83
C GLY A 31 -7.80 -13.59 -4.71
N PRO A 32 -8.95 -13.85 -5.38
CA PRO A 32 -9.57 -15.19 -5.35
C PRO A 32 -8.71 -16.30 -5.97
N ALA A 33 -7.83 -15.98 -6.92
CA ALA A 33 -6.88 -16.96 -7.46
C ALA A 33 -5.72 -17.19 -6.49
N ALA A 34 -5.20 -16.12 -5.88
CA ALA A 34 -4.16 -16.19 -4.85
C ALA A 34 -4.64 -16.96 -3.60
N GLN A 35 -5.86 -16.73 -3.16
CA GLN A 35 -6.48 -17.42 -2.03
C GLN A 35 -6.59 -18.93 -2.29
N ARG A 36 -7.08 -19.33 -3.47
CA ARG A 36 -7.16 -20.76 -3.84
C ARG A 36 -5.78 -21.41 -3.94
N ALA A 37 -4.77 -20.70 -4.43
CA ALA A 37 -3.39 -21.21 -4.49
C ALA A 37 -2.82 -21.41 -3.08
N ALA A 38 -3.07 -20.47 -2.17
CA ALA A 38 -2.71 -20.58 -0.76
C ALA A 38 -3.41 -21.75 -0.06
N GLU A 39 -4.72 -21.92 -0.26
CA GLU A 39 -5.49 -23.03 0.30
C GLU A 39 -5.01 -24.40 -0.21
N ALA A 40 -4.70 -24.51 -1.50
CA ALA A 40 -4.13 -25.71 -2.08
C ALA A 40 -2.76 -26.05 -1.48
N GLU A 41 -1.93 -25.05 -1.21
CA GLU A 41 -0.62 -25.23 -0.58
C GLU A 41 -0.74 -25.64 0.89
N VAL A 42 -1.66 -25.05 1.65
CA VAL A 42 -1.98 -25.47 3.03
C VAL A 42 -2.43 -26.93 3.07
N ALA A 43 -3.30 -27.33 2.14
CA ALA A 43 -3.73 -28.72 2.00
C ALA A 43 -2.57 -29.66 1.63
N ARG A 44 -1.66 -29.23 0.75
CA ARG A 44 -0.45 -29.99 0.39
C ARG A 44 0.47 -30.22 1.59
N GLN A 45 0.52 -29.25 2.51
CA GLN A 45 1.27 -29.36 3.76
C GLN A 45 0.56 -30.20 4.84
N GLY A 46 -0.60 -30.79 4.53
CA GLY A 46 -1.37 -31.62 5.47
C GLY A 46 -2.11 -30.81 6.55
N ILE A 47 -2.21 -29.48 6.39
CA ILE A 47 -2.88 -28.59 7.32
C ILE A 47 -4.34 -28.41 6.87
N PRO A 48 -5.33 -28.43 7.79
CA PRO A 48 -6.71 -28.16 7.42
C PRO A 48 -6.87 -26.74 6.85
N GLY A 49 -7.47 -26.60 5.66
CA GLY A 49 -7.72 -25.28 5.04
C GLY A 49 -8.54 -24.33 5.93
N ALA A 50 -9.36 -24.86 6.85
CA ALA A 50 -10.11 -24.09 7.83
C ALA A 50 -9.23 -23.26 8.79
N VAL A 51 -7.93 -23.57 8.92
CA VAL A 51 -6.97 -22.80 9.72
C VAL A 51 -6.85 -21.36 9.19
N LEU A 52 -6.85 -21.17 7.86
CA LEU A 52 -6.76 -19.83 7.26
C LEU A 52 -7.98 -18.97 7.64
N ALA A 53 -9.18 -19.54 7.52
CA ALA A 53 -10.43 -18.88 7.88
C ALA A 53 -10.48 -18.56 9.39
N ARG A 54 -10.02 -19.48 10.24
CA ARG A 54 -9.99 -19.30 11.70
C ARG A 54 -9.08 -18.16 12.13
N HIS A 55 -7.96 -17.97 11.43
CA HIS A 55 -6.99 -16.89 11.69
C HIS A 55 -7.22 -15.64 10.83
N ARG A 56 -8.34 -15.57 10.09
CA ARG A 56 -8.69 -14.45 9.20
C ARG A 56 -7.58 -14.09 8.20
N ILE A 57 -6.86 -15.11 7.72
CA ILE A 57 -5.86 -14.96 6.68
C ILE A 57 -6.58 -15.00 5.33
N ASP A 58 -6.75 -13.83 4.74
CA ASP A 58 -7.42 -13.63 3.45
C ASP A 58 -6.47 -12.88 2.51
N PHE A 59 -6.18 -13.48 1.36
CA PHE A 59 -5.42 -12.86 0.27
C PHE A 59 -6.30 -12.02 -0.67
N GLY A 60 -7.61 -12.06 -0.47
CA GLY A 60 -8.58 -11.17 -1.09
C GLY A 60 -8.54 -9.76 -0.49
N ALA A 61 -8.74 -8.75 -1.35
CA ALA A 61 -8.96 -7.39 -0.87
C ALA A 61 -10.41 -7.26 -0.40
N SER A 62 -10.61 -7.00 0.90
CA SER A 62 -11.94 -6.72 1.45
C SER A 62 -12.56 -5.48 0.79
N GLN A 63 -13.90 -5.44 0.69
CA GLN A 63 -14.56 -4.27 0.09
C GLN A 63 -14.23 -2.97 0.84
N ALA A 64 -14.13 -3.04 2.16
CA ALA A 64 -13.77 -1.91 2.99
C ALA A 64 -12.34 -1.41 2.72
N SER A 65 -11.36 -2.32 2.57
CA SER A 65 -9.98 -1.92 2.27
C SER A 65 -9.83 -1.31 0.89
N VAL A 66 -10.61 -1.80 -0.09
CA VAL A 66 -10.65 -1.26 -1.44
C VAL A 66 -11.24 0.15 -1.44
N VAL A 67 -12.38 0.36 -0.79
CA VAL A 67 -13.01 1.68 -0.71
C VAL A 67 -12.08 2.66 -0.01
N LEU A 68 -11.45 2.28 1.10
CA LEU A 68 -10.50 3.12 1.83
C LEU A 68 -9.31 3.52 0.95
N ALA A 69 -8.67 2.54 0.29
CA ALA A 69 -7.52 2.80 -0.59
C ALA A 69 -7.89 3.71 -1.76
N MET A 70 -9.05 3.46 -2.40
CA MET A 70 -9.57 4.30 -3.49
C MET A 70 -9.82 5.74 -3.02
N SER A 71 -10.41 5.93 -1.84
CA SER A 71 -10.65 7.25 -1.26
C SER A 71 -9.33 8.00 -0.99
N ILE A 72 -8.30 7.32 -0.48
CA ILE A 72 -6.97 7.91 -0.31
C ILE A 72 -6.40 8.34 -1.67
N GLY A 73 -6.51 7.50 -2.70
CA GLY A 73 -6.10 7.83 -4.06
C GLY A 73 -6.79 9.07 -4.60
N VAL A 74 -8.11 9.18 -4.43
CA VAL A 74 -8.90 10.36 -4.86
C VAL A 74 -8.46 11.62 -4.12
N CYS A 75 -8.25 11.55 -2.81
CA CYS A 75 -7.74 12.68 -2.03
C CYS A 75 -6.38 13.16 -2.54
N LEU A 76 -5.46 12.23 -2.85
CA LEU A 76 -4.14 12.57 -3.40
C LEU A 76 -4.25 13.26 -4.77
N VAL A 77 -5.13 12.81 -5.64
CA VAL A 77 -5.40 13.46 -6.93
C VAL A 77 -5.95 14.87 -6.72
N ALA A 78 -6.95 15.03 -5.85
CA ALA A 78 -7.55 16.32 -5.55
C ALA A 78 -6.49 17.31 -5.02
N LEU A 79 -5.63 16.86 -4.09
CA LEU A 79 -4.56 17.68 -3.53
C LEU A 79 -3.50 18.06 -4.59
N ALA A 80 -3.14 17.14 -5.47
CA ALA A 80 -2.23 17.44 -6.57
C ALA A 80 -2.80 18.51 -7.51
N LEU A 81 -4.10 18.41 -7.84
CA LEU A 81 -4.77 19.41 -8.68
C LEU A 81 -4.86 20.78 -8.00
N LEU A 82 -5.17 20.82 -6.70
CA LEU A 82 -5.18 22.06 -5.92
C LEU A 82 -3.78 22.68 -5.82
N ASN A 83 -2.73 21.87 -5.70
CA ASN A 83 -1.36 22.35 -5.72
C ASN A 83 -1.01 22.94 -7.09
N LEU A 84 -1.36 22.26 -8.17
CA LEU A 84 -1.15 22.75 -9.53
C LEU A 84 -1.95 24.02 -9.84
N SER A 85 -3.10 24.25 -9.20
CA SER A 85 -3.87 25.48 -9.36
C SER A 85 -3.35 26.67 -8.54
N GLY A 86 -2.27 26.48 -7.76
CA GLY A 86 -1.73 27.53 -6.88
C GLY A 86 -2.56 27.80 -5.63
N SER A 87 -3.43 26.86 -5.22
CA SER A 87 -4.25 27.05 -4.02
C SER A 87 -3.42 26.96 -2.74
N GLY A 88 -3.36 28.05 -1.96
CA GLY A 88 -2.75 28.04 -0.63
C GLY A 88 -3.39 27.01 0.33
N THR A 89 -4.70 26.78 0.21
CA THR A 89 -5.40 25.71 0.94
C THR A 89 -4.90 24.32 0.52
N GLY A 90 -4.70 24.10 -0.78
CA GLY A 90 -4.15 22.85 -1.31
C GLY A 90 -2.79 22.50 -0.71
N ARG A 91 -1.94 23.51 -0.55
CA ARG A 91 -0.61 23.38 0.08
C ARG A 91 -0.70 22.90 1.53
N ILE A 92 -1.50 23.55 2.36
CA ILE A 92 -1.65 23.20 3.78
C ILE A 92 -2.26 21.81 3.93
N LEU A 93 -3.33 21.51 3.18
CA LEU A 93 -3.95 20.20 3.21
C LEU A 93 -3.00 19.10 2.73
N SER A 94 -2.14 19.39 1.76
CA SER A 94 -1.10 18.46 1.31
C SER A 94 -0.11 18.14 2.43
N TRP A 95 0.31 19.10 3.25
CA TRP A 95 1.19 18.80 4.38
C TRP A 95 0.55 17.87 5.39
N ILE A 96 -0.69 18.17 5.80
CA ILE A 96 -1.43 17.35 6.76
C ILE A 96 -1.62 15.93 6.22
N PHE A 97 -2.12 15.83 4.99
CA PHE A 97 -2.44 14.55 4.39
C PHE A 97 -1.18 13.71 4.13
N GLN A 98 -0.10 14.30 3.63
CA GLN A 98 1.17 13.59 3.41
C GLN A 98 1.82 13.15 4.72
N ALA A 99 1.68 13.90 5.81
CA ALA A 99 2.15 13.47 7.13
C ALA A 99 1.38 12.24 7.62
N VAL A 100 0.05 12.22 7.44
CA VAL A 100 -0.77 11.04 7.76
C VAL A 100 -0.36 9.85 6.90
N VAL A 101 -0.23 10.03 5.58
CA VAL A 101 0.19 8.97 4.65
C VAL A 101 1.60 8.46 4.97
N PHE A 102 2.52 9.33 5.39
CA PHE A 102 3.84 8.93 5.88
C PHE A 102 3.74 7.99 7.08
N VAL A 103 2.96 8.35 8.10
CA VAL A 103 2.79 7.51 9.29
C VAL A 103 2.17 6.16 8.91
N LEU A 104 1.10 6.16 8.09
CA LEU A 104 0.48 4.92 7.61
C LEU A 104 1.45 4.09 6.76
N GLY A 105 2.26 4.75 5.93
CA GLY A 105 3.30 4.15 5.11
C GLY A 105 4.39 3.48 5.96
N CYS A 106 4.75 4.04 7.10
CA CYS A 106 5.72 3.45 8.02
C CYS A 106 5.13 2.31 8.87
N VAL A 107 3.86 2.38 9.24
CA VAL A 107 3.24 1.41 10.17
C VAL A 107 2.63 0.21 9.45
N ILE A 108 1.96 0.43 8.32
CA ILE A 108 1.11 -0.60 7.68
C ILE A 108 1.84 -1.24 6.49
N MET A 109 2.41 -0.42 5.60
CA MET A 109 2.93 -0.90 4.32
C MET A 109 4.15 -1.83 4.41
N PRO A 110 5.02 -1.80 5.45
CA PRO A 110 6.07 -2.80 5.59
C PRO A 110 5.50 -4.22 5.75
N GLY A 111 4.31 -4.37 6.34
CA GLY A 111 3.62 -5.66 6.42
C GLY A 111 3.23 -6.22 5.05
N GLU A 112 2.88 -5.33 4.11
CA GLU A 112 2.55 -5.70 2.72
C GLU A 112 3.81 -6.08 1.92
N VAL A 113 4.95 -5.39 2.14
CA VAL A 113 6.20 -5.66 1.43
C VAL A 113 6.92 -6.90 2.00
N PHE A 114 6.92 -7.05 3.32
CA PHE A 114 7.63 -8.10 4.03
C PHE A 114 6.68 -9.18 4.56
N THR A 115 5.61 -9.48 3.82
CA THR A 115 4.55 -10.41 4.24
C THR A 115 5.08 -11.73 4.77
N THR A 116 6.05 -12.35 4.09
CA THR A 116 6.65 -13.61 4.54
C THR A 116 7.27 -13.48 5.94
N ARG A 117 8.03 -12.41 6.21
CA ARG A 117 8.69 -12.21 7.51
C ARG A 117 7.68 -11.93 8.62
N TYR A 118 6.68 -11.10 8.35
CA TYR A 118 5.62 -10.80 9.30
C TYR A 118 4.79 -12.04 9.61
N LEU A 119 4.43 -12.83 8.60
CA LEU A 119 3.64 -14.03 8.79
C LEU A 119 4.45 -15.14 9.46
N GLN A 120 5.75 -15.27 9.17
CA GLN A 120 6.66 -16.16 9.92
C GLN A 120 6.75 -15.77 11.39
N ALA A 121 6.88 -14.47 11.68
CA ALA A 121 6.91 -13.99 13.05
C ALA A 121 5.58 -14.22 13.78
N ALA A 122 4.45 -14.03 13.09
CA ALA A 122 3.11 -14.31 13.62
C ALA A 122 2.89 -15.81 13.86
N ALA A 123 3.28 -16.67 12.90
CA ALA A 123 3.20 -18.12 13.01
C ALA A 123 4.01 -18.64 14.20
N ARG A 124 5.25 -18.15 14.39
CA ARG A 124 6.11 -18.52 15.53
C ARG A 124 5.54 -18.11 16.88
N LYS A 125 4.80 -16.98 16.93
CA LYS A 125 4.15 -16.48 18.14
C LYS A 125 2.76 -17.08 18.38
N SER A 126 2.23 -17.87 17.44
CA SER A 126 0.88 -18.40 17.54
C SER A 126 0.81 -19.59 18.50
N ASP A 127 -0.24 -19.62 19.32
CA ASP A 127 -0.53 -20.76 20.18
C ASP A 127 -1.00 -21.98 19.39
N ASP A 128 -1.42 -21.82 18.13
CA ASP A 128 -1.90 -22.90 17.26
C ASP A 128 -0.73 -23.73 16.67
N PRO A 129 -0.63 -25.04 16.99
CA PRO A 129 0.41 -25.92 16.44
C PRO A 129 0.38 -25.99 14.90
N SER A 130 -0.80 -25.85 14.31
CA SER A 130 -1.01 -25.94 12.86
C SER A 130 -0.37 -24.75 12.14
N LEU A 131 -0.43 -23.56 12.74
CA LEU A 131 0.24 -22.37 12.21
C LEU A 131 1.75 -22.42 12.43
N ARG A 132 2.21 -22.96 13.57
CA ARG A 132 3.65 -23.12 13.83
C ARG A 132 4.32 -24.09 12.87
N GLY A 133 3.60 -25.13 12.43
CA GLY A 133 4.07 -26.10 11.44
C GLY A 133 3.92 -25.65 9.99
N LEU A 134 3.28 -24.51 9.72
CA LEU A 134 3.08 -24.00 8.36
C LEU A 134 4.41 -23.53 7.77
N ASP A 135 4.77 -24.06 6.60
CA ASP A 135 5.81 -23.46 5.77
C ASP A 135 5.26 -22.18 5.14
N VAL A 136 5.46 -21.08 5.88
CA VAL A 136 5.02 -19.74 5.50
C VAL A 136 5.65 -19.27 4.19
N GLU A 137 6.86 -19.72 3.87
CA GLU A 137 7.53 -19.30 2.65
C GLU A 137 6.87 -19.92 1.43
N ALA A 138 6.69 -21.24 1.43
CA ALA A 138 5.96 -21.95 0.38
C ALA A 138 4.51 -21.45 0.24
N PHE A 139 3.85 -21.20 1.38
CA PHE A 139 2.50 -20.64 1.44
C PHE A 139 2.37 -19.27 0.76
N VAL A 140 3.24 -18.31 1.13
CA VAL A 140 3.21 -16.98 0.53
C VAL A 140 3.66 -17.03 -0.92
N GLU A 141 4.62 -17.89 -1.28
CA GLU A 141 5.06 -18.04 -2.66
C GLU A 141 3.95 -18.57 -3.57
N ALA A 142 3.18 -19.57 -3.12
CA ALA A 142 2.03 -20.10 -3.84
C ALA A 142 0.98 -19.02 -4.11
N ALA A 143 0.66 -18.20 -3.10
CA ALA A 143 -0.27 -17.08 -3.27
C ALA A 143 0.27 -16.03 -4.25
N VAL A 144 1.55 -15.67 -4.14
CA VAL A 144 2.14 -14.60 -4.97
C VAL A 144 2.30 -15.02 -6.44
N LYS A 145 2.46 -16.31 -6.74
CA LYS A 145 2.48 -16.80 -8.13
C LYS A 145 1.18 -16.51 -8.90
N ALA A 146 0.07 -16.26 -8.22
CA ALA A 146 -1.18 -15.84 -8.85
C ALA A 146 -1.17 -14.36 -9.28
N TYR A 147 -0.23 -13.56 -8.80
CA TYR A 147 -0.08 -12.15 -9.14
C TYR A 147 0.95 -11.94 -10.26
N PRO A 148 0.82 -10.86 -11.06
CA PRO A 148 1.83 -10.51 -12.05
C PRO A 148 3.17 -10.19 -11.41
N SER A 149 4.27 -10.50 -12.09
CA SER A 149 5.64 -10.26 -11.56
C SER A 149 5.91 -8.79 -11.20
N TRP A 150 5.32 -7.85 -11.92
CA TRP A 150 5.43 -6.41 -11.65
C TRP A 150 4.70 -5.96 -10.39
N PHE A 151 3.75 -6.74 -9.88
CA PHE A 151 2.89 -6.36 -8.77
C PHE A 151 3.66 -6.09 -7.48
N ARG A 152 4.66 -6.93 -7.17
CA ARG A 152 5.58 -6.72 -6.05
C ARG A 152 6.33 -5.40 -6.17
N GLY A 153 6.72 -5.03 -7.39
CA GLY A 153 7.36 -3.74 -7.67
C GLY A 153 6.44 -2.56 -7.34
N VAL A 154 5.15 -2.67 -7.64
CA VAL A 154 4.17 -1.60 -7.33
C VAL A 154 3.93 -1.46 -5.82
N ILE A 155 3.90 -2.57 -5.07
CA ILE A 155 3.77 -2.53 -3.60
C ILE A 155 5.01 -1.87 -2.99
N ALA A 156 6.22 -2.26 -3.42
CA ALA A 156 7.46 -1.64 -2.97
C ALA A 156 7.51 -0.15 -3.34
N ALA A 157 7.11 0.21 -4.57
CA ALA A 157 7.03 1.59 -5.01
C ALA A 157 6.05 2.41 -4.16
N ARG A 158 4.89 1.84 -3.79
CA ARG A 158 3.96 2.49 -2.85
C ARG A 158 4.63 2.77 -1.51
N LEU A 159 5.34 1.81 -0.92
CA LEU A 159 6.03 2.03 0.36
C LEU A 159 7.02 3.20 0.24
N VAL A 160 7.84 3.23 -0.81
CA VAL A 160 8.82 4.30 -1.04
C VAL A 160 8.12 5.65 -1.25
N LEU A 161 7.08 5.68 -2.07
CA LEU A 161 6.31 6.91 -2.36
C LEU A 161 5.56 7.41 -1.11
N ALA A 162 4.96 6.52 -0.33
CA ALA A 162 4.24 6.87 0.88
C ALA A 162 5.18 7.34 1.99
N THR A 163 6.44 6.90 1.99
CA THR A 163 7.44 7.31 2.99
C THR A 163 8.31 8.46 2.48
N ALA A 164 9.37 8.15 1.75
CA ALA A 164 10.30 9.12 1.20
C ALA A 164 9.62 10.13 0.27
N GLY A 165 8.67 9.68 -0.55
CA GLY A 165 7.88 10.56 -1.43
C GLY A 165 7.06 11.58 -0.63
N SER A 166 6.37 11.16 0.43
CA SER A 166 5.59 12.07 1.29
C SER A 166 6.46 13.11 1.98
N LEU A 167 7.63 12.72 2.51
CA LEU A 167 8.59 13.67 3.10
C LEU A 167 9.09 14.68 2.05
N LEU A 168 9.36 14.20 0.83
CA LEU A 168 9.81 15.06 -0.25
C LEU A 168 8.71 16.03 -0.71
N VAL A 169 7.45 15.60 -0.79
CA VAL A 169 6.31 16.49 -1.08
C VAL A 169 6.20 17.59 -0.01
N ILE A 170 6.27 17.22 1.27
CA ILE A 170 6.24 18.20 2.37
C ILE A 170 7.39 19.20 2.23
N GLY A 171 8.62 18.71 2.05
CA GLY A 171 9.82 19.53 1.92
C GLY A 171 9.77 20.48 0.71
N LEU A 172 9.36 19.97 -0.46
CA LEU A 172 9.21 20.77 -1.67
C LEU A 172 8.18 21.88 -1.49
N LEU A 173 7.03 21.57 -0.89
CA LEU A 173 5.98 22.54 -0.64
C LEU A 173 6.32 23.50 0.52
N ALA A 174 7.28 23.18 1.39
CA ALA A 174 7.73 24.04 2.48
C ALA A 174 8.75 25.10 2.04
N MET A 175 9.32 24.99 0.84
CA MET A 175 10.35 25.92 0.39
C MET A 175 9.84 27.38 0.31
N PRO A 176 10.62 28.38 0.74
CA PRO A 176 10.23 29.78 0.65
C PRO A 176 10.01 30.25 -0.80
N ALA A 177 10.79 29.68 -1.72
CA ALA A 177 10.73 29.98 -3.16
C ALA A 177 9.36 29.66 -3.80
N VAL A 178 8.53 28.84 -3.16
CA VAL A 178 7.21 28.47 -3.67
C VAL A 178 6.09 29.31 -3.06
N SER A 179 6.37 30.09 -2.00
CA SER A 179 5.33 30.84 -1.30
C SER A 179 4.63 31.88 -2.18
N GLY A 180 5.35 32.51 -3.12
CA GLY A 180 4.74 33.46 -4.06
C GLY A 180 3.84 32.81 -5.12
N TYR A 181 3.87 31.48 -5.27
CA TYR A 181 2.97 30.75 -6.17
C TYR A 181 1.62 30.43 -5.52
N PHE A 182 1.59 30.37 -4.19
CA PHE A 182 0.41 30.02 -3.40
C PHE A 182 -0.25 31.24 -2.71
N ALA A 183 0.22 32.44 -3.06
CA ALA A 183 -0.24 33.72 -2.52
C ALA A 183 -1.47 34.24 -3.26
#